data_AF-U1P5H3-F1
#
_entry.id   AF-U1P5H3-F1
#
_cell.length_a   1.000
_cell.length_b   1.000
_cell.length_c   1.000
_cell.angle_alpha   90.00
_cell.angle_beta   90.00
_cell.angle_gamma   90.00
#
_symmetry.space_group_name_H-M   'P 1'
#
loop_
_entity.id
_entity.type
_entity.pdbx_description
1 polymer ?
#
loop_
_entity_poly.entity_id
_entity_poly.type
_entity_poly.pdbx_seq_one_letter_code
_entity_poly.pdbx_strand_id
1 'polypeptide(L)'
;MPSLLERLLGDDTPDEQVDLEARQSDANDALQDRINADSYGINKCGVTGVAVVNEGPDGKPVTVPIARFSLGEDVEDPDMDLIWDLVPEALLVLDNNFSDVFVRHYDVQFTFDGDELFEAEECRRVATPPAYAEELGTETMFDGDALRERLLTEHNIDDDVAPVAWGECKDYTNTNNTAVVTGGAVAAAAVSGSAASCAGAAGGGGC
;
A
#
# COMPACT_ATOMS: atom_id res chain seq x y z
N MET A 1 -2.62 27.62 13.32
CA MET A 1 -1.86 26.36 13.35
C MET A 1 -2.02 25.77 11.97
N PRO A 2 -0.93 25.55 11.22
CA PRO A 2 -1.01 24.92 9.91
C PRO A 2 -1.56 23.49 10.04
N SER A 3 -2.25 23.01 9.03
CA SER A 3 -2.74 21.63 8.99
C SER A 3 -1.57 20.63 8.84
N LEU A 4 -1.78 19.37 9.27
CA LEU A 4 -0.79 18.30 9.16
C LEU A 4 -0.31 18.10 7.70
N LEU A 5 -1.22 18.34 6.74
CA LEU A 5 -0.91 18.39 5.31
C LEU A 5 0.00 19.57 4.94
N GLU A 6 -0.31 20.80 5.35
CA GLU A 6 0.57 21.97 5.08
C GLU A 6 1.98 21.82 5.67
N ARG A 7 2.10 21.11 6.80
CA ARG A 7 3.40 20.77 7.39
C ARG A 7 4.15 19.77 6.51
N LEU A 8 3.52 18.66 6.13
CA LEU A 8 4.10 17.61 5.29
C LEU A 8 4.38 18.02 3.84
N LEU A 9 3.67 19.02 3.30
CA LEU A 9 3.85 19.52 1.93
C LEU A 9 4.88 20.66 1.80
N GLY A 10 5.55 21.06 2.89
CA GLY A 10 6.77 21.87 2.79
C GLY A 10 6.60 23.37 2.53
N ASP A 11 5.58 24.03 3.07
CA ASP A 11 5.53 25.50 3.08
C ASP A 11 5.82 26.04 4.50
N ASP A 12 7.05 26.57 4.66
CA ASP A 12 7.55 27.45 5.74
C ASP A 12 7.80 26.88 7.17
N THR A 13 8.71 25.91 7.34
CA THR A 13 9.65 25.91 8.51
C THR A 13 10.85 24.95 8.33
N PRO A 14 12.10 25.38 8.62
CA PRO A 14 13.33 24.66 8.27
C PRO A 14 13.82 23.73 9.41
N ASP A 15 12.98 22.82 9.87
CA ASP A 15 13.42 21.70 10.70
C ASP A 15 13.05 20.38 10.00
N GLU A 16 13.98 19.88 9.18
CA GLU A 16 14.14 18.46 8.79
C GLU A 16 12.85 17.68 8.47
N GLN A 17 11.96 18.28 7.67
CA GLN A 17 10.73 17.60 7.23
C GLN A 17 11.07 16.64 6.08
N VAL A 18 10.74 15.36 6.25
CA VAL A 18 10.93 14.33 5.22
C VAL A 18 9.97 14.61 4.08
N ASP A 19 10.50 14.82 2.88
CA ASP A 19 9.73 14.98 1.65
C ASP A 19 9.15 13.63 1.20
N LEU A 20 7.99 13.26 1.76
CA LEU A 20 7.32 11.99 1.45
C LEU A 20 6.84 11.92 0.00
N GLU A 21 6.61 13.06 -0.66
CA GLU A 21 6.19 13.10 -2.06
C GLU A 21 7.33 12.68 -2.97
N ALA A 22 8.52 13.26 -2.78
CA ALA A 22 9.72 12.87 -3.51
C ALA A 22 10.03 11.38 -3.30
N ARG A 23 9.94 10.88 -2.05
CA ARG A 23 10.18 9.44 -1.77
C ARG A 23 9.17 8.52 -2.42
N GLN A 24 7.91 8.91 -2.46
CA GLN A 24 6.90 8.13 -3.16
C GLN A 24 7.18 8.10 -4.66
N SER A 25 7.60 9.22 -5.26
CA SER A 25 7.96 9.28 -6.67
C SER A 25 9.19 8.41 -6.96
N ASP A 26 10.26 8.54 -6.18
CA ASP A 26 11.48 7.75 -6.32
C ASP A 26 11.20 6.24 -6.17
N ALA A 27 10.37 5.86 -5.19
CA ALA A 27 9.97 4.48 -4.99
C ALA A 27 9.08 3.96 -6.13
N ASN A 28 8.21 4.81 -6.69
CA ASN A 28 7.39 4.45 -7.85
C ASN A 28 8.28 4.16 -9.08
N ASP A 29 9.23 5.05 -9.37
CA ASP A 29 10.14 4.90 -10.51
C ASP A 29 11.01 3.65 -10.33
N ALA A 30 11.54 3.44 -9.13
CA ALA A 30 12.31 2.23 -8.80
C ALA A 30 11.49 0.94 -8.95
N LEU A 31 10.20 0.95 -8.60
CA LEU A 31 9.34 -0.22 -8.75
C LEU A 31 9.06 -0.52 -10.23
N GLN A 32 8.82 0.52 -11.03
CA GLN A 32 8.57 0.38 -12.47
C GLN A 32 9.82 -0.07 -13.24
N ASP A 33 11.01 0.37 -12.82
CA ASP A 33 12.28 -0.10 -13.38
C ASP A 33 12.58 -1.56 -13.01
N ARG A 34 12.14 -1.99 -11.82
CA ARG A 34 12.35 -3.34 -11.30
C ARG A 34 11.40 -4.35 -11.93
N ILE A 35 10.13 -3.98 -12.11
CA ILE A 35 9.06 -4.88 -12.54
C ILE A 35 8.61 -4.53 -13.96
N ASN A 36 8.90 -5.42 -14.90
CA ASN A 36 8.34 -5.35 -16.23
C ASN A 36 6.92 -5.96 -16.23
N ALA A 37 5.90 -5.11 -16.21
CA ALA A 37 4.49 -5.53 -16.13
C ALA A 37 4.11 -6.59 -17.18
N ASP A 38 4.53 -6.40 -18.44
CA ASP A 38 4.26 -7.34 -19.53
C ASP A 38 4.87 -8.73 -19.28
N SER A 39 6.05 -8.79 -18.66
CA SER A 39 6.76 -10.05 -18.37
C SER A 39 6.10 -10.85 -17.24
N TYR A 40 5.45 -10.15 -16.31
CA TYR A 40 4.68 -10.75 -15.22
C TYR A 40 3.20 -10.97 -15.59
N GLY A 41 2.76 -10.52 -16.77
CA GLY A 41 1.37 -10.65 -17.19
C GLY A 41 0.39 -9.81 -16.38
N ILE A 42 0.85 -8.68 -15.83
CA ILE A 42 0.01 -7.75 -15.06
C ILE A 42 -0.24 -6.47 -15.87
N ASN A 43 -1.35 -5.78 -15.61
CA ASN A 43 -1.70 -4.54 -16.30
C ASN A 43 -0.79 -3.38 -15.91
N LYS A 44 -0.57 -3.21 -14.59
CA LYS A 44 0.18 -2.06 -14.06
C LYS A 44 0.75 -2.34 -12.68
N CYS A 45 1.88 -1.73 -12.36
CA CYS A 45 2.40 -1.60 -11.00
C CYS A 45 2.82 -0.17 -10.68
N GLY A 46 2.90 0.16 -9.39
CA GLY A 46 3.44 1.42 -8.92
C GLY A 46 3.32 1.58 -7.41
N VAL A 47 4.09 2.51 -6.86
CA VAL A 47 3.87 2.98 -5.48
C VAL A 47 2.80 4.05 -5.58
N THR A 48 1.62 3.84 -5.01
CA THR A 48 0.45 4.70 -5.24
C THR A 48 0.29 5.79 -4.18
N GLY A 49 0.94 5.65 -3.04
CA GLY A 49 0.91 6.66 -2.00
C GLY A 49 1.65 6.26 -0.73
N VAL A 50 1.74 7.22 0.18
CA VAL A 50 2.26 7.04 1.53
C VAL A 50 1.22 7.56 2.50
N ALA A 51 0.62 6.65 3.29
CA ALA A 51 -0.33 7.03 4.32
C ALA A 51 0.41 7.40 5.61
N VAL A 52 0.20 8.61 6.10
CA VAL A 52 0.66 9.05 7.43
C VAL A 52 -0.44 8.72 8.43
N VAL A 53 -0.23 7.68 9.23
CA VAL A 53 -1.26 7.09 10.10
C VAL A 53 -1.18 7.53 11.55
N ASN A 54 -0.05 8.10 11.96
CA ASN A 54 0.14 8.66 13.29
C ASN A 54 1.33 9.62 13.34
N GLU A 55 1.53 10.28 14.48
CA GLU A 55 2.76 10.99 14.81
C GLU A 55 3.47 10.24 15.95
N GLY A 56 4.76 9.97 15.75
CA GLY A 56 5.64 9.37 16.74
C GLY A 56 6.13 10.40 17.77
N PRO A 57 6.99 9.97 18.70
CA PRO A 57 7.72 10.88 19.57
C PRO A 57 8.44 11.94 18.73
N ASP A 58 8.49 13.18 19.23
CA ASP A 58 9.09 14.33 18.55
C ASP A 58 8.36 14.79 17.26
N GLY A 59 7.12 14.34 17.04
CA GLY A 59 6.28 14.80 15.94
C GLY A 59 6.70 14.25 14.57
N LYS A 60 7.48 13.17 14.54
CA LYS A 60 7.87 12.46 13.32
C LYS A 60 6.68 11.69 12.74
N PRO A 61 6.44 11.69 11.42
CA PRO A 61 5.33 10.96 10.84
C PRO A 61 5.55 9.44 10.95
N VAL A 62 4.50 8.71 11.33
CA VAL A 62 4.42 7.25 11.22
C VAL A 62 3.72 6.93 9.91
N THR A 63 4.42 6.26 9.00
CA THR A 63 3.99 6.08 7.61
C THR A 63 3.65 4.64 7.28
N VAL A 64 2.87 4.46 6.21
CA VAL A 64 2.57 3.19 5.56
C VAL A 64 2.72 3.43 4.06
N PRO A 65 3.86 3.07 3.46
CA PRO A 65 4.03 3.09 2.01
C PRO A 65 3.16 2.02 1.34
N ILE A 66 2.53 2.38 0.22
CA ILE A 66 1.55 1.55 -0.47
C ILE A 66 2.03 1.26 -1.89
N ALA A 67 2.33 0.00 -2.18
CA ALA A 67 2.51 -0.49 -3.55
C ALA A 67 1.22 -1.10 -4.05
N ARG A 68 0.87 -0.88 -5.33
CA ARG A 68 -0.31 -1.49 -5.96
C ARG A 68 0.06 -2.16 -7.27
N PHE A 69 -0.49 -3.35 -7.45
CA PHE A 69 -0.47 -4.15 -8.67
C PHE A 69 -1.89 -4.31 -9.19
N SER A 70 -2.12 -3.98 -10.46
CA SER A 70 -3.36 -4.29 -11.18
C SER A 70 -3.12 -5.53 -12.02
N LEU A 71 -3.83 -6.62 -11.71
CA LEU A 71 -3.63 -7.93 -12.32
C LEU A 71 -4.43 -8.10 -13.62
N GLY A 72 -5.53 -7.37 -13.76
CA GLY A 72 -6.41 -7.46 -14.93
C GLY A 72 -7.88 -7.42 -14.54
N GLU A 73 -8.71 -6.83 -15.40
CA GLU A 73 -10.17 -6.82 -15.24
C GLU A 73 -10.74 -8.23 -15.43
N ASP A 74 -10.16 -9.03 -16.33
CA ASP A 74 -10.58 -10.41 -16.62
C ASP A 74 -10.07 -11.46 -15.61
N VAL A 75 -9.45 -11.04 -14.50
CA VAL A 75 -8.85 -11.95 -13.50
C VAL A 75 -9.79 -12.10 -12.32
N GLU A 76 -10.61 -13.16 -12.30
CA GLU A 76 -11.51 -13.47 -11.16
C GLU A 76 -10.75 -14.09 -9.97
N ASP A 77 -9.82 -15.01 -10.25
CA ASP A 77 -9.00 -15.71 -9.25
C ASP A 77 -7.51 -15.44 -9.52
N PRO A 78 -6.82 -14.62 -8.70
CA PRO A 78 -5.42 -14.30 -8.93
C PRO A 78 -4.51 -15.51 -8.70
N ASP A 79 -3.48 -15.64 -9.54
CA ASP A 79 -2.43 -16.65 -9.36
C ASP A 79 -1.60 -16.34 -8.13
N MET A 80 -1.77 -17.13 -7.08
CA MET A 80 -1.08 -16.92 -5.81
C MET A 80 0.44 -17.03 -5.93
N ASP A 81 0.98 -17.84 -6.85
CA ASP A 81 2.43 -17.91 -7.00
C ASP A 81 2.97 -16.60 -7.61
N LEU A 82 2.26 -16.00 -8.55
CA LEU A 82 2.57 -14.65 -9.05
C LEU A 82 2.49 -13.59 -7.94
N ILE A 83 1.48 -13.64 -7.08
CA ILE A 83 1.38 -12.73 -5.92
C ILE A 83 2.66 -12.82 -5.07
N TRP A 84 3.07 -14.04 -4.73
CA TRP A 84 4.23 -14.28 -3.88
C TRP A 84 5.56 -13.95 -4.56
N ASP A 85 5.62 -13.94 -5.90
CA ASP A 85 6.75 -13.41 -6.66
C ASP A 85 6.81 -11.87 -6.63
N LEU A 86 5.66 -11.19 -6.65
CA LEU A 86 5.58 -9.71 -6.71
C LEU A 86 5.78 -9.04 -5.35
N VAL A 87 5.32 -9.66 -4.26
CA VAL A 87 5.46 -9.13 -2.88
C VAL A 87 6.92 -8.79 -2.52
N PRO A 88 7.90 -9.71 -2.62
CA PRO A 88 9.29 -9.40 -2.25
C PRO A 88 9.89 -8.29 -3.12
N GLU A 89 9.54 -8.24 -4.40
CA GLU A 89 10.01 -7.19 -5.33
C GLU A 89 9.54 -5.81 -4.90
N ALA A 90 8.27 -5.68 -4.47
CA ALA A 90 7.76 -4.44 -3.91
C ALA A 90 8.41 -4.08 -2.57
N LEU A 91 8.54 -5.05 -1.65
CA LEU A 91 9.10 -4.80 -0.32
C LEU A 91 10.54 -4.31 -0.38
N LEU A 92 11.37 -4.89 -1.26
CA LEU A 92 12.75 -4.43 -1.45
C LEU A 92 12.80 -2.98 -1.94
N VAL A 93 11.90 -2.58 -2.83
CA VAL A 93 11.85 -1.18 -3.31
C VAL A 93 11.38 -0.24 -2.20
N LEU A 94 10.32 -0.62 -1.48
CA LEU A 94 9.78 0.21 -0.40
C LEU A 94 10.78 0.36 0.76
N ASP A 95 11.44 -0.72 1.19
CA ASP A 95 12.41 -0.69 2.27
C ASP A 95 13.59 0.24 1.95
N ASN A 96 14.16 0.11 0.75
CA ASN A 96 15.28 0.95 0.33
C ASN A 96 14.92 2.45 0.29
N ASN A 97 13.72 2.81 -0.18
CA ASN A 97 13.32 4.22 -0.37
C ASN A 97 12.74 4.88 0.89
N PHE A 98 12.32 4.08 1.89
CA PHE A 98 11.71 4.55 3.14
C PHE A 98 12.50 4.20 4.40
N SER A 99 13.74 3.70 4.27
CA SER A 99 14.60 3.23 5.39
C SER A 99 14.90 4.27 6.49
N ASP A 100 14.82 5.56 6.19
CA ASP A 100 15.03 6.68 7.12
C ASP A 100 13.72 7.31 7.61
N VAL A 101 12.58 6.72 7.26
CA VAL A 101 11.24 7.14 7.71
C VAL A 101 10.71 6.12 8.72
N PHE A 102 9.91 6.57 9.69
CA PHE A 102 9.27 5.65 10.61
C PHE A 102 8.10 4.93 9.93
N VAL A 103 8.37 3.77 9.33
CA VAL A 103 7.36 2.92 8.70
C VAL A 103 6.69 2.04 9.76
N ARG A 104 5.35 2.04 9.82
CA ARG A 104 4.58 1.12 10.66
C ARG A 104 4.54 -0.28 10.06
N HIS A 105 4.23 -0.36 8.77
CA HIS A 105 4.22 -1.56 7.93
C HIS A 105 4.23 -1.13 6.47
N TYR A 106 4.63 -2.04 5.58
CA TYR A 106 4.48 -1.89 4.14
C TYR A 106 3.16 -2.53 3.70
N ASP A 107 2.43 -1.90 2.79
CA ASP A 107 1.16 -2.42 2.28
C ASP A 107 1.25 -2.67 0.77
N VAL A 108 1.14 -3.93 0.37
CA VAL A 108 1.17 -4.35 -1.04
C VAL A 108 -0.24 -4.77 -1.45
N GLN A 109 -0.87 -3.99 -2.32
CA GLN A 109 -2.25 -4.17 -2.75
C GLN A 109 -2.32 -4.76 -4.15
N PHE A 110 -3.29 -5.64 -4.36
CA PHE A 110 -3.57 -6.31 -5.62
C PHE A 110 -5.01 -6.03 -6.00
N THR A 111 -5.21 -5.54 -7.22
CA THR A 111 -6.53 -5.26 -7.77
C THR A 111 -6.82 -6.10 -8.99
N PHE A 112 -8.03 -6.65 -9.07
CA PHE A 112 -8.47 -7.62 -10.07
C PHE A 112 -10.00 -7.65 -10.16
N ASP A 113 -10.56 -8.41 -11.08
CA ASP A 113 -12.02 -8.62 -11.26
C ASP A 113 -12.84 -7.33 -11.21
N GLY A 114 -12.66 -6.47 -12.20
CA GLY A 114 -13.19 -5.11 -12.16
C GLY A 114 -13.40 -4.53 -13.54
N ASP A 115 -14.51 -4.87 -14.19
CA ASP A 115 -14.89 -4.26 -15.45
C ASP A 115 -15.36 -2.82 -15.21
N GLU A 116 -14.74 -1.83 -15.89
CA GLU A 116 -14.98 -0.37 -15.78
C GLU A 116 -16.46 0.10 -15.81
N LEU A 117 -17.42 -0.77 -16.10
CA LEU A 117 -18.82 -0.43 -16.35
C LEU A 117 -19.84 -0.87 -15.29
N PHE A 118 -19.62 -1.96 -14.53
CA PHE A 118 -20.66 -2.50 -13.64
C PHE A 118 -20.17 -3.27 -12.40
N GLU A 119 -18.97 -3.83 -12.43
CA GLU A 119 -18.41 -4.63 -11.32
C GLU A 119 -17.37 -3.82 -10.54
N ALA A 120 -17.42 -3.93 -9.22
CA ALA A 120 -16.48 -3.24 -8.37
C ALA A 120 -15.20 -4.06 -8.31
N GLU A 121 -14.09 -3.47 -8.74
CA GLU A 121 -12.74 -4.05 -8.66
C GLU A 121 -12.51 -4.69 -7.27
N GLU A 122 -12.20 -5.98 -7.26
CA GLU A 122 -11.75 -6.68 -6.07
C GLU A 122 -10.36 -6.18 -5.65
N CYS A 123 -10.16 -6.06 -4.34
CA CYS A 123 -8.90 -5.58 -3.79
C CYS A 123 -8.47 -6.41 -2.58
N ARG A 124 -7.28 -7.01 -2.69
CA ARG A 124 -6.64 -7.79 -1.63
C ARG A 124 -5.26 -7.23 -1.31
N ARG A 125 -4.76 -7.51 -0.11
CA ARG A 125 -3.46 -6.97 0.31
C ARG A 125 -2.60 -7.92 1.13
N VAL A 126 -1.31 -7.65 1.07
CA VAL A 126 -0.27 -8.22 1.93
C VAL A 126 0.36 -7.09 2.74
N ALA A 127 0.20 -7.12 4.06
CA ALA A 127 0.78 -6.12 4.97
C ALA A 127 1.97 -6.73 5.71
N THR A 128 3.15 -6.13 5.56
CA THR A 128 4.41 -6.71 6.05
C THR A 128 5.07 -5.78 7.08
N PRO A 129 5.46 -6.29 8.27
CA PRO A 129 6.27 -5.54 9.22
C PRO A 129 7.62 -5.11 8.62
N PRO A 130 8.18 -3.93 8.98
CA PRO A 130 9.43 -3.45 8.40
C PRO A 130 10.61 -4.41 8.60
N ALA A 131 10.66 -5.07 9.77
CA ALA A 131 11.70 -6.03 10.09
C ALA A 131 11.80 -7.19 9.09
N TYR A 132 10.71 -7.61 8.45
CA TYR A 132 10.75 -8.69 7.47
C TYR A 132 11.27 -8.20 6.11
N ALA A 133 10.98 -6.94 5.74
CA ALA A 133 11.50 -6.35 4.52
C ALA A 133 13.01 -6.07 4.64
N GLU A 134 13.46 -5.60 5.82
CA GLU A 134 14.89 -5.44 6.13
C GLU A 134 15.62 -6.79 6.06
N GLU A 135 15.05 -7.85 6.66
CA GLU A 135 15.63 -9.20 6.62
C GLU A 135 15.72 -9.72 5.18
N LEU A 136 14.70 -9.51 4.36
CA LEU A 136 14.69 -9.86 2.93
C LEU A 136 15.80 -9.15 2.13
N GLY A 137 16.11 -7.90 2.46
CA GLY A 137 17.15 -7.13 1.80
C GLY A 137 18.58 -7.47 2.25
N THR A 138 18.74 -8.05 3.44
CA THR A 138 20.05 -8.16 4.12
C THR A 138 20.51 -9.59 4.37
N GLU A 139 19.60 -10.52 4.66
CA GLU A 139 19.90 -11.91 5.01
C GLU A 139 19.81 -12.83 3.79
N THR A 140 20.92 -13.45 3.40
CA THR A 140 20.98 -14.29 2.18
C THR A 140 20.08 -15.54 2.25
N MET A 141 19.71 -15.98 3.45
CA MET A 141 18.88 -17.17 3.67
C MET A 141 17.38 -16.83 3.79
N PHE A 142 17.02 -15.54 3.81
CA PHE A 142 15.63 -15.09 3.91
C PHE A 142 15.18 -14.59 2.53
N ASP A 143 14.63 -15.50 1.73
CA ASP A 143 14.12 -15.22 0.38
C ASP A 143 12.59 -15.07 0.36
N GLY A 144 12.02 -14.94 -0.84
CA GLY A 144 10.57 -14.78 -1.02
C GLY A 144 9.75 -15.96 -0.46
N ASP A 145 10.27 -17.19 -0.55
CA ASP A 145 9.61 -18.38 0.01
C ASP A 145 9.63 -18.34 1.54
N ALA A 146 10.77 -17.98 2.15
CA ALA A 146 10.87 -17.81 3.60
C ALA A 146 9.94 -16.69 4.10
N LEU A 147 9.84 -15.58 3.36
CA LEU A 147 8.91 -14.49 3.65
C LEU A 147 7.45 -14.97 3.59
N ARG A 148 7.07 -15.69 2.53
CA ARG A 148 5.73 -16.26 2.35
C ARG A 148 5.37 -17.18 3.51
N GLU A 149 6.25 -18.12 3.87
CA GLU A 149 6.03 -19.05 4.99
C GLU A 149 5.81 -18.30 6.31
N ARG A 150 6.63 -17.27 6.56
CA ARG A 150 6.54 -16.47 7.77
C ARG A 150 5.25 -15.66 7.85
N LEU A 151 4.87 -14.97 6.77
CA LEU A 151 3.63 -14.19 6.71
C LEU A 151 2.41 -15.08 6.91
N LEU A 152 2.36 -16.26 6.29
CA LEU A 152 1.26 -17.22 6.46
C LEU A 152 1.19 -17.80 7.88
N THR A 153 2.33 -17.98 8.54
CA THR A 153 2.42 -18.53 9.90
C THR A 153 2.07 -17.51 10.97
N GLU A 154 2.55 -16.28 10.82
CA GLU A 154 2.41 -15.22 11.83
C GLU A 154 1.13 -14.38 11.64
N HIS A 155 0.47 -14.47 10.48
CA HIS A 155 -0.82 -13.82 10.27
C HIS A 155 -1.87 -14.30 11.28
N ASN A 156 -2.52 -13.35 11.95
CA ASN A 156 -3.36 -13.60 13.12
C ASN A 156 -4.87 -13.45 12.84
N ILE A 157 -5.31 -13.49 11.58
CA ILE A 157 -6.70 -13.32 11.11
C ILE A 157 -7.21 -11.87 11.26
N ASP A 158 -6.45 -10.98 11.91
CA ASP A 158 -6.78 -9.57 12.03
C ASP A 158 -6.16 -8.78 10.87
N ASP A 159 -7.01 -8.40 9.90
CA ASP A 159 -6.59 -7.62 8.74
C ASP A 159 -6.21 -6.16 9.08
N ASP A 160 -6.38 -5.70 10.33
CA ASP A 160 -6.00 -4.34 10.72
C ASP A 160 -4.52 -4.21 11.14
N VAL A 161 -3.87 -5.31 11.51
CA VAL A 161 -2.52 -5.30 12.08
C VAL A 161 -1.60 -6.26 11.32
N ALA A 162 -0.51 -5.72 10.75
CA ALA A 162 0.52 -6.54 10.12
C ALA A 162 1.12 -7.54 11.13
N PRO A 163 1.43 -8.80 10.72
CA PRO A 163 1.42 -9.30 9.34
C PRO A 163 0.05 -9.73 8.79
N VAL A 164 -0.21 -9.39 7.52
CA VAL A 164 -1.38 -9.82 6.75
C VAL A 164 -0.91 -10.51 5.48
N ALA A 165 -1.29 -11.78 5.30
CA ALA A 165 -0.84 -12.58 4.16
C ALA A 165 -1.78 -12.50 2.94
N TRP A 166 -3.08 -12.28 3.16
CA TRP A 166 -4.08 -12.07 2.11
C TRP A 166 -5.39 -11.52 2.71
N GLY A 167 -5.41 -10.21 2.98
CA GLY A 167 -6.52 -9.54 3.66
C GLY A 167 -7.30 -8.59 2.77
N GLU A 168 -8.37 -8.01 3.30
CA GLU A 168 -9.10 -6.93 2.64
C GLU A 168 -8.24 -5.65 2.54
N CYS A 169 -8.34 -4.96 1.40
CA CYS A 169 -7.68 -3.67 1.22
C CYS A 169 -8.14 -2.63 2.24
N LYS A 170 -7.21 -1.79 2.68
CA LYS A 170 -7.48 -0.70 3.62
C LYS A 170 -7.57 0.63 2.88
N ASP A 171 -8.65 1.35 3.12
CA ASP A 171 -8.80 2.73 2.69
C ASP A 171 -8.24 3.68 3.77
N TYR A 172 -7.02 4.16 3.51
CA TYR A 172 -6.34 5.11 4.39
C TYR A 172 -6.89 6.54 4.29
N THR A 173 -7.70 6.86 3.28
CA THR A 173 -8.25 8.22 3.10
C THR A 173 -9.40 8.53 4.05
N ASN A 174 -10.16 7.51 4.47
CA ASN A 174 -11.33 7.63 5.33
C ASN A 174 -11.05 7.42 6.83
N THR A 175 -9.79 7.24 7.22
CA THR A 175 -9.43 7.01 8.63
C THR A 175 -9.18 8.34 9.34
N ASN A 176 -9.85 8.55 10.48
CA ASN A 176 -9.63 9.73 11.33
C ASN A 176 -8.14 9.85 11.67
N ASN A 177 -7.54 11.00 11.35
CA ASN A 177 -6.12 11.31 11.57
C ASN A 177 -5.12 10.69 10.57
N THR A 178 -5.58 10.26 9.38
CA THR A 178 -4.69 9.80 8.30
C THR A 178 -4.63 10.80 7.15
N ALA A 179 -3.44 11.01 6.59
CA ALA A 179 -3.22 11.79 5.38
C ALA A 179 -2.50 10.91 4.35
N VAL A 180 -2.98 10.87 3.10
CA VAL A 180 -2.31 10.13 2.02
C VAL A 180 -1.56 11.13 1.14
N VAL A 181 -0.24 10.98 1.05
CA VAL A 181 0.62 11.77 0.15
C VAL A 181 0.79 11.00 -1.15
N THR A 182 0.55 11.66 -2.27
CA THR A 182 0.73 11.11 -3.62
C THR A 182 1.54 12.10 -4.45
N GLY A 183 2.63 11.65 -5.07
CA GLY A 183 3.35 12.41 -6.07
C GLY A 183 2.45 12.65 -7.28
N GLY A 184 2.46 13.88 -7.79
CA GLY A 184 1.54 14.38 -8.82
C GLY A 184 1.46 13.59 -10.13
N ALA A 185 2.27 12.54 -10.33
CA ALA A 185 2.25 11.67 -11.49
C ALA A 185 1.21 10.53 -11.43
N VAL A 186 0.75 10.11 -10.25
CA VAL A 186 -0.18 8.95 -10.10
C VAL A 186 -1.64 9.32 -9.82
N ALA A 187 -1.96 10.62 -9.69
CA ALA A 187 -3.30 11.09 -9.37
C ALA A 187 -4.39 10.80 -10.43
N ALA A 188 -4.03 10.35 -11.63
CA ALA A 188 -4.98 10.17 -12.73
C ALA A 188 -5.57 8.75 -12.86
N ALA A 189 -5.07 7.74 -12.14
CA ALA A 189 -5.55 6.35 -12.28
C ALA A 189 -5.95 5.66 -10.96
N ALA A 190 -5.77 6.31 -9.81
CA ALA A 190 -5.98 5.69 -8.49
C ALA A 190 -7.33 6.04 -7.83
N VAL A 191 -8.22 6.79 -8.50
CA VAL A 191 -9.48 7.30 -7.91
C VAL A 191 -10.75 6.66 -8.48
N SER A 192 -10.63 5.64 -9.32
CA SER A 192 -11.79 4.88 -9.81
C SER A 192 -11.93 3.55 -9.08
N GLY A 193 -12.00 3.60 -7.74
CA GLY A 193 -12.29 2.44 -6.89
C GLY A 193 -13.37 2.84 -5.90
N SER A 194 -14.62 2.57 -6.27
CA SER A 194 -15.82 3.12 -5.65
C SER A 194 -15.94 2.78 -4.16
N ALA A 195 -16.20 3.81 -3.37
CA ALA A 195 -16.86 3.71 -2.08
C ALA A 195 -18.22 3.00 -2.25
N ALA A 196 -18.30 1.72 -1.90
CA ALA A 196 -19.56 1.01 -1.70
C ALA A 196 -19.65 0.56 -0.23
N SER A 197 -19.72 1.53 0.68
CA SER A 197 -20.22 1.28 2.02
C SER A 197 -21.65 0.75 1.89
N CYS A 198 -21.87 -0.50 2.29
CA CYS A 198 -23.18 -1.09 2.46
C CYS A 198 -23.96 -0.33 3.54
N ALA A 199 -24.56 0.79 3.13
CA ALA A 199 -25.60 1.48 3.86
C ALA A 199 -26.84 0.58 3.89
N GLY A 200 -27.00 -0.19 4.96
CA GLY A 200 -28.23 -0.89 5.30
C GLY A 200 -29.35 0.11 5.56
N ALA A 201 -30.01 0.57 4.49
CA ALA A 201 -31.25 1.32 4.55
C ALA A 201 -32.43 0.35 4.74
N ALA A 202 -32.85 0.14 5.99
CA ALA A 202 -34.19 -0.34 6.30
C ALA A 202 -35.02 0.83 6.86
N GLY A 203 -35.56 1.66 5.96
CA GLY A 203 -36.79 2.42 6.21
C GLY A 203 -37.94 1.64 5.58
N GLY A 204 -39.16 1.54 6.11
CA GLY A 204 -39.86 2.21 7.19
C GLY A 204 -41.37 1.93 6.98
N GLY A 205 -42.22 2.29 7.95
CA GLY A 205 -43.66 2.45 7.70
C GLY A 205 -44.56 1.80 8.74
N GLY A 206 -45.09 2.63 9.64
CA GLY A 206 -46.24 2.29 10.48
C GLY A 206 -47.57 2.49 9.75
N CYS A 207 -48.53 1.63 10.08
CA CYS A 207 -49.95 1.83 10.36
C CYS A 207 -50.51 0.48 10.82
#